data_AF-A0A9D6HAB9-F1
#
_entry.id   AF-A0A9D6HAB9-F1
#
_cell.length_a   1.000
_cell.length_b   1.000
_cell.length_c   1.000
_cell.angle_alpha   90.00
_cell.angle_beta   90.00
_cell.angle_gamma   90.00
#
_symmetry.space_group_name_H-M   'P 1'
#
loop_
_entity.id
_entity.type
_entity.pdbx_description
1 polymer ?
#
loop_
_entity_poly.entity_id
_entity_poly.type
_entity_poly.pdbx_seq_one_letter_code
_entity_poly.pdbx_strand_id
1 'polypeptide(L)'
;MPSWMKRAVRLSRAKTLRSSSHSSTSSSMTRIAIRRQDSAAQNSAPASFTNLNAAHIRPQHSSRILRTKETQTMLRRFVIPLSVLAVFGVLGGVALAVAPPHRAAGLFHGPAFWGGAGPERFHALIADVLGLDESQQTQIESIASTAKQAIEPQRLALQAARDEIRDAIRSGAPESEVRALAEAQAAPIAVILGEVAVGLSRAYAVLTPEQQQRAIEIHDRFEKRRQSQQ
;
A
#
# COMPACT_ATOMS: atom_id res chain seq x y z
N MET A 1 -12.37 -17.96 34.23
CA MET A 1 -11.57 -18.25 33.01
C MET A 1 -12.40 -19.09 32.03
N PRO A 2 -12.69 -18.58 30.82
CA PRO A 2 -13.42 -19.30 29.78
C PRO A 2 -12.70 -20.54 29.25
N SER A 3 -13.45 -21.58 28.85
CA SER A 3 -12.94 -22.90 28.45
C SER A 3 -12.06 -22.90 27.19
N TRP A 4 -12.20 -21.90 26.32
CA TRP A 4 -11.40 -21.75 25.11
C TRP A 4 -9.96 -21.27 25.39
N MET A 5 -9.71 -20.54 26.49
CA MET A 5 -8.37 -20.12 26.90
C MET A 5 -7.49 -21.27 27.44
N LYS A 6 -8.09 -22.38 27.89
CA LYS A 6 -7.32 -23.54 28.38
C LYS A 6 -6.66 -24.37 27.27
N ARG A 7 -7.06 -24.21 26.01
CA ARG A 7 -6.45 -24.93 24.87
C ARG A 7 -5.21 -24.23 24.30
N ALA A 8 -5.10 -22.92 24.39
CA ALA A 8 -3.96 -22.18 23.85
C ALA A 8 -2.66 -22.36 24.67
N VAL A 9 -2.76 -22.54 26.00
CA VAL A 9 -1.58 -22.73 26.87
C VAL A 9 -1.04 -24.17 26.81
N ARG A 10 -1.80 -25.13 26.28
CA ARG A 10 -1.41 -26.55 26.25
C ARG A 10 -0.66 -26.97 24.97
N LEU A 11 -0.54 -26.08 23.97
CA LEU A 11 0.17 -26.38 22.72
C LEU A 11 1.59 -25.77 22.62
N SER A 12 2.01 -24.91 23.56
CA SER A 12 3.39 -24.37 23.59
C SER A 12 4.40 -25.21 24.39
N ARG A 13 4.02 -26.39 24.91
CA ARG A 13 4.88 -27.19 25.80
C ARG A 13 5.19 -28.62 25.34
N ALA A 14 4.84 -28.99 24.11
CA ALA A 14 5.00 -30.36 23.59
C ALA A 14 5.99 -30.49 22.42
N LYS A 15 6.92 -29.54 22.24
CA LYS A 15 7.91 -29.58 21.13
C LYS A 15 9.36 -29.49 21.59
N THR A 16 9.65 -30.01 22.78
CA THR A 16 11.00 -30.34 23.22
C THR A 16 10.99 -31.79 23.67
N LEU A 17 12.02 -32.55 23.28
CA LEU A 17 12.27 -33.99 23.52
C LEU A 17 11.92 -34.95 22.36
N ARG A 18 12.82 -35.03 21.37
CA ARG A 18 13.45 -36.31 20.98
C ARG A 18 14.75 -36.07 20.19
N SER A 19 15.87 -36.42 20.81
CA SER A 19 17.11 -36.84 20.12
C SER A 19 16.84 -38.19 19.42
N SER A 20 17.61 -38.70 18.47
CA SER A 20 19.06 -38.76 18.37
C SER A 20 19.49 -39.33 17.01
N SER A 21 20.73 -39.00 16.62
CA SER A 21 21.70 -39.81 15.85
C SER A 21 21.35 -40.24 14.43
N HIS A 22 22.18 -39.90 13.44
CA HIS A 22 23.13 -40.82 12.79
C HIS A 22 24.23 -40.01 12.06
N SER A 23 25.34 -40.69 11.83
CA SER A 23 26.73 -40.26 11.66
C SER A 23 27.18 -39.96 10.22
N SER A 24 28.25 -39.14 10.13
CA SER A 24 29.33 -39.14 9.12
C SER A 24 28.91 -38.79 7.67
N THR A 25 29.61 -37.98 6.88
CA THR A 25 31.05 -37.79 6.70
C THR A 25 31.24 -36.62 5.72
N SER A 26 32.45 -36.06 5.68
CA SER A 26 33.07 -35.46 4.48
C SER A 26 33.02 -33.93 4.32
N SER A 27 34.20 -33.37 4.53
CA SER A 27 34.92 -32.47 3.62
C SER A 27 34.69 -30.96 3.67
N SER A 28 35.83 -30.34 3.95
CA SER A 28 36.34 -29.07 3.44
C SER A 28 36.05 -27.82 4.26
N MET A 29 37.09 -27.48 5.02
CA MET A 29 37.35 -26.17 5.59
C MET A 29 37.21 -25.06 4.54
N THR A 30 36.41 -24.05 4.85
CA THR A 30 36.70 -22.67 4.42
C THR A 30 36.58 -21.77 5.64
N ARG A 31 37.73 -21.41 6.22
CA ARG A 31 37.82 -20.43 7.29
C ARG A 31 37.60 -19.05 6.69
N ILE A 32 36.39 -18.51 6.79
CA ILE A 32 36.15 -17.08 6.57
C ILE A 32 36.25 -16.39 7.93
N ALA A 33 37.36 -15.68 8.12
CA ALA A 33 37.62 -14.86 9.29
C ALA A 33 36.64 -13.67 9.30
N ILE A 34 35.67 -13.68 10.21
CA ILE A 34 34.84 -12.51 10.51
C ILE A 34 35.63 -11.63 11.47
N ARG A 35 36.19 -10.56 10.91
CA ARG A 35 36.87 -9.48 11.62
C ARG A 35 35.83 -8.71 12.44
N ARG A 36 35.81 -8.93 13.75
CA ARG A 36 35.21 -8.00 14.72
C ARG A 36 35.91 -6.64 14.56
N GLN A 37 35.17 -5.62 14.14
CA GLN A 37 35.56 -4.25 14.38
C GLN A 37 34.99 -3.84 15.73
N ASP A 38 35.86 -3.91 16.74
CA ASP A 38 35.71 -3.13 17.95
C ASP A 38 35.81 -1.65 17.56
N SER A 39 34.79 -0.87 17.88
CA SER A 39 34.86 0.59 17.88
C SER A 39 34.22 1.07 19.16
N ALA A 40 34.99 0.88 20.23
CA ALA A 40 34.80 1.56 21.49
C ALA A 40 35.48 2.93 21.44
N ALA A 41 34.80 3.90 22.06
CA ALA A 41 35.36 5.10 22.68
C ALA A 41 36.01 6.15 21.77
N GLN A 42 35.27 7.24 21.55
CA GLN A 42 35.82 8.59 21.73
C GLN A 42 34.78 9.47 22.45
N ASN A 43 34.99 9.58 23.76
CA ASN A 43 34.58 10.72 24.57
C ASN A 43 35.23 11.99 24.00
N SER A 44 34.47 13.09 23.87
CA SER A 44 34.71 14.34 24.63
C SER A 44 34.04 15.57 24.01
N ALA A 45 33.54 16.41 24.92
CA ALA A 45 33.23 17.84 24.82
C ALA A 45 31.81 18.29 24.39
N PRO A 46 31.08 18.98 25.29
CA PRO A 46 29.90 19.78 24.97
C PRO A 46 30.32 21.19 24.55
N ALA A 47 30.00 21.60 23.32
CA ALA A 47 30.14 22.99 22.89
C ALA A 47 28.83 23.74 23.13
N SER A 48 28.86 24.58 24.16
CA SER A 48 27.90 25.63 24.42
C SER A 48 27.79 26.57 23.23
N PHE A 49 26.64 26.58 22.55
CA PHE A 49 26.25 27.67 21.65
C PHE A 49 25.14 28.49 22.29
N THR A 50 25.52 29.31 23.27
CA THR A 50 24.82 30.57 23.52
C THR A 50 25.28 31.55 22.46
N ASN A 51 24.44 31.87 21.49
CA ASN A 51 24.59 33.12 20.76
C ASN A 51 23.21 33.76 20.53
N LEU A 52 22.86 34.60 21.50
CA LEU A 52 21.91 35.69 21.33
C LEU A 52 22.40 36.58 20.18
N ASN A 53 21.74 36.48 19.03
CA ASN A 53 21.83 37.53 18.03
C ASN A 53 20.43 38.08 17.77
N ALA A 54 19.98 38.87 18.75
CA ALA A 54 18.93 39.85 18.57
C ALA A 54 19.53 41.04 17.79
N ALA A 55 19.39 41.03 16.47
CA ALA A 55 19.68 42.21 15.67
C ALA A 55 18.78 42.25 14.42
N HIS A 56 17.89 43.23 14.42
CA HIS A 56 17.61 44.06 13.25
C HIS A 56 16.80 43.44 12.10
N ILE A 57 15.50 43.23 12.31
CA ILE A 57 14.53 43.22 11.21
C ILE A 57 14.20 44.68 10.86
N ARG A 58 14.93 45.23 9.89
CA ARG A 58 14.54 46.46 9.16
C ARG A 58 13.68 46.05 7.96
N PRO A 59 12.54 46.71 7.71
CA PRO A 59 11.80 46.55 6.47
C PRO A 59 12.46 47.38 5.35
N GLN A 60 12.06 47.13 4.11
CA GLN A 60 12.53 47.69 2.82
C GLN A 60 13.59 46.80 2.14
N HIS A 61 13.42 46.38 0.89
CA HIS A 61 13.11 47.23 -0.25
C HIS A 61 12.46 46.42 -1.38
N SER A 62 11.45 47.01 -2.02
CA SER A 62 10.86 46.50 -3.26
C SER A 62 11.89 46.49 -4.37
N SER A 63 12.30 45.31 -4.83
CA SER A 63 12.85 45.14 -6.18
C SER A 63 11.75 44.61 -7.08
N ARG A 64 11.29 45.50 -7.97
CA ARG A 64 10.50 45.15 -9.16
C ARG A 64 11.31 44.14 -9.98
N ILE A 65 11.02 42.85 -9.80
CA ILE A 65 11.45 41.84 -10.76
C ILE A 65 10.51 41.95 -11.95
N LEU A 66 11.07 42.43 -13.06
CA LEU A 66 10.42 42.45 -14.36
C LEU A 66 9.98 41.04 -14.72
N ARG A 67 8.67 40.89 -14.76
CA ARG A 67 7.94 39.68 -15.12
C ARG A 67 8.12 39.44 -16.62
N THR A 68 9.18 38.73 -17.00
CA THR A 68 9.32 38.17 -18.35
C THR A 68 8.21 37.13 -18.55
N LYS A 69 7.27 37.45 -19.44
CA LYS A 69 6.04 36.65 -19.69
C LYS A 69 6.22 35.56 -20.75
N GLU A 70 7.43 35.22 -21.20
CA GLU A 70 7.59 34.55 -22.49
C GLU A 70 8.17 33.13 -22.54
N THR A 71 8.42 32.46 -21.41
CA THR A 71 8.94 31.06 -21.46
C THR A 71 8.13 30.04 -20.64
N GLN A 72 6.93 30.40 -20.16
CA GLN A 72 6.12 29.54 -19.30
C GLN A 72 5.05 28.69 -20.03
N THR A 73 5.20 28.45 -21.34
CA THR A 73 4.21 27.70 -22.16
C THR A 73 4.65 26.30 -22.57
N MET A 74 5.94 25.95 -22.52
CA MET A 74 6.41 24.64 -22.98
C MET A 74 6.63 23.62 -21.85
N LEU A 75 6.91 24.04 -20.62
CA LEU A 75 7.16 23.13 -19.49
C LEU A 75 5.92 22.75 -18.66
N ARG A 76 4.74 23.28 -19.00
CA ARG A 76 3.48 22.98 -18.30
C ARG A 76 2.71 21.78 -18.87
N ARG A 77 3.21 21.15 -19.94
CA ARG A 77 2.62 19.94 -20.53
C ARG A 77 3.08 18.63 -19.87
N PHE A 78 4.01 18.69 -18.91
CA PHE A 78 4.54 17.49 -18.24
C PHE A 78 4.22 17.39 -16.74
N VAL A 79 3.41 18.29 -16.18
CA VAL A 79 2.90 18.16 -14.81
C VAL A 79 1.46 17.66 -14.90
N ILE A 80 1.30 16.38 -15.23
CA ILE A 80 0.03 15.67 -15.08
C ILE A 80 -0.20 15.51 -13.58
N PRO A 81 -1.31 16.03 -13.03
CA PRO A 81 -1.59 15.91 -11.60
C PRO A 81 -1.83 14.43 -11.26
N LEU A 82 -1.40 14.05 -10.06
CA LEU A 82 -1.41 12.73 -9.43
C LEU A 82 -2.85 12.21 -9.14
N SER A 83 -3.79 12.40 -10.07
CA SER A 83 -5.22 12.06 -9.96
C SER A 83 -5.55 10.62 -10.37
N VAL A 84 -4.54 9.81 -10.72
CA VAL A 84 -4.71 8.45 -11.28
C VAL A 84 -5.05 7.40 -10.20
N LEU A 85 -4.96 7.72 -8.91
CA LEU A 85 -5.06 6.76 -7.81
C LEU A 85 -6.45 6.15 -7.55
N ALA A 86 -7.52 6.61 -8.20
CA ALA A 86 -8.88 6.14 -7.92
C ALA A 86 -9.35 4.93 -8.76
N VAL A 87 -8.61 4.51 -9.80
CA VAL A 87 -9.11 3.51 -10.77
C VAL A 87 -8.89 2.05 -10.32
N PHE A 88 -7.99 1.78 -9.37
CA PHE A 88 -7.66 0.40 -8.96
C PHE A 88 -7.92 0.14 -7.46
N GLY A 89 -9.00 0.69 -6.93
CA GLY A 89 -9.55 0.33 -5.61
C GLY A 89 -10.22 -1.06 -5.57
N VAL A 90 -9.64 -2.08 -6.21
CA VAL A 90 -10.11 -3.47 -6.12
C VAL A 90 -9.22 -4.22 -5.11
N LEU A 91 -9.49 -4.02 -3.83
CA LEU A 91 -8.84 -4.80 -2.77
C LEU A 91 -9.86 -5.25 -1.73
N GLY A 92 -10.18 -6.54 -1.78
CA GLY A 92 -10.66 -7.29 -0.62
C GLY A 92 -12.01 -7.97 -0.74
N GLY A 93 -12.24 -8.77 -1.80
CA GLY A 93 -13.40 -9.65 -1.91
C GLY A 93 -13.04 -11.14 -1.94
N VAL A 94 -12.26 -11.65 -0.96
CA VAL A 94 -12.13 -13.11 -0.78
C VAL A 94 -13.26 -13.56 0.13
N ALA A 95 -14.41 -13.90 -0.47
CA ALA A 95 -15.44 -14.66 0.20
C ALA A 95 -14.98 -16.12 0.30
N LEU A 96 -14.43 -16.53 1.45
CA LEU A 96 -14.34 -17.94 1.79
C LEU A 96 -15.75 -18.44 2.12
N ALA A 97 -16.44 -18.90 1.08
CA ALA A 97 -17.76 -19.48 1.16
C ALA A 97 -17.68 -20.92 1.70
N VAL A 98 -17.88 -21.08 3.00
CA VAL A 98 -18.55 -22.25 3.59
C VAL A 98 -19.53 -21.76 4.65
N ALA A 99 -20.69 -21.27 4.21
CA ALA A 99 -21.84 -21.07 5.07
C ALA A 99 -23.15 -21.36 4.27
N PRO A 100 -24.10 -22.11 4.85
CA PRO A 100 -25.32 -22.55 4.18
C PRO A 100 -26.32 -21.40 3.90
N PRO A 101 -27.31 -21.61 3.02
CA PRO A 101 -28.02 -20.55 2.34
C PRO A 101 -29.15 -19.96 3.20
N HIS A 102 -28.91 -18.83 3.83
CA HIS A 102 -30.00 -17.94 4.23
C HIS A 102 -29.74 -16.52 3.72
N ARG A 103 -30.68 -16.09 2.88
CA ARG A 103 -30.78 -14.80 2.22
C ARG A 103 -30.74 -13.66 3.25
N ALA A 104 -29.61 -12.97 3.34
CA ALA A 104 -29.56 -11.60 3.83
C ALA A 104 -28.86 -10.78 2.76
N ALA A 105 -29.67 -10.08 1.96
CA ALA A 105 -29.21 -9.05 1.04
C ALA A 105 -28.53 -7.95 1.87
N GLY A 106 -27.21 -8.06 2.04
CA GLY A 106 -26.41 -7.10 2.77
C GLY A 106 -26.32 -5.79 1.99
N LEU A 107 -26.73 -4.70 2.64
CA LEU A 107 -26.67 -3.29 2.27
C LEU A 107 -25.25 -2.73 1.95
N PHE A 108 -24.27 -3.59 1.68
CA PHE A 108 -22.90 -3.19 1.32
C PHE A 108 -22.52 -3.59 -0.12
N HIS A 109 -23.53 -3.77 -0.97
CA HIS A 109 -23.30 -3.81 -2.42
C HIS A 109 -23.15 -2.37 -2.89
N GLY A 110 -21.89 -1.93 -3.06
CA GLY A 110 -21.58 -0.64 -3.68
C GLY A 110 -22.27 -0.49 -5.05
N PRO A 111 -22.42 0.76 -5.54
CA PRO A 111 -23.20 1.07 -6.73
C PRO A 111 -22.81 0.18 -7.92
N ALA A 112 -23.85 -0.30 -8.61
CA ALA A 112 -23.92 -1.41 -9.54
C ALA A 112 -22.99 -1.39 -10.78
N PHE A 113 -21.98 -0.51 -10.85
CA PHE A 113 -20.97 -0.56 -11.91
C PHE A 113 -19.87 -1.60 -11.65
N TRP A 114 -19.67 -1.97 -10.38
CA TRP A 114 -18.81 -3.10 -9.95
C TRP A 114 -19.62 -4.34 -9.52
N GLY A 115 -20.91 -4.38 -9.89
CA GLY A 115 -21.84 -5.45 -9.54
C GLY A 115 -21.67 -6.70 -10.41
N GLY A 116 -20.66 -7.52 -10.11
CA GLY A 116 -20.60 -8.91 -10.57
C GLY A 116 -19.70 -9.21 -11.77
N ALA A 117 -19.07 -8.20 -12.37
CA ALA A 117 -17.95 -8.43 -13.29
C ALA A 117 -16.68 -8.56 -12.44
N GLY A 118 -16.16 -9.79 -12.31
CA GLY A 118 -14.89 -10.03 -11.60
C GLY A 118 -13.73 -9.21 -12.19
N PRO A 119 -12.60 -9.08 -11.47
CA PRO A 119 -11.45 -8.28 -11.89
C PRO A 119 -10.98 -8.60 -13.32
N GLU A 120 -11.06 -9.86 -13.73
CA GLU A 120 -10.75 -10.32 -15.09
C GLU A 120 -11.60 -9.64 -16.18
N ARG A 121 -12.90 -9.47 -15.92
CA ARG A 121 -13.82 -8.83 -16.88
C ARG A 121 -13.55 -7.34 -17.00
N PHE A 122 -13.15 -6.70 -15.90
CA PHE A 122 -12.76 -5.30 -15.92
C PHE A 122 -11.48 -5.08 -16.73
N HIS A 123 -10.47 -5.93 -16.53
CA HIS A 123 -9.23 -5.88 -17.31
C HIS A 123 -9.49 -6.06 -18.81
N ALA A 124 -10.29 -7.06 -19.19
CA ALA A 124 -10.66 -7.28 -20.59
C ALA A 124 -11.40 -6.07 -21.20
N LEU A 125 -12.32 -5.46 -20.44
CA LEU A 125 -13.03 -4.27 -20.89
C LEU A 125 -12.09 -3.08 -21.10
N ILE A 126 -11.16 -2.84 -20.19
CA ILE A 126 -10.20 -1.73 -20.32
C ILE A 126 -9.25 -1.97 -21.50
N ALA A 127 -8.81 -3.23 -21.69
CA ALA A 127 -7.96 -3.59 -22.82
C ALA A 127 -8.63 -3.32 -24.17
N ASP A 128 -9.90 -3.70 -24.31
CA ASP A 128 -10.71 -3.45 -25.50
C ASP A 128 -10.93 -1.93 -25.73
N VAL A 129 -11.32 -1.20 -24.69
CA VAL A 129 -11.62 0.25 -24.80
C VAL A 129 -10.36 1.07 -25.13
N LEU A 130 -9.21 0.71 -24.58
CA LEU A 130 -7.94 1.38 -24.91
C LEU A 130 -7.34 0.89 -26.23
N GLY A 131 -7.81 -0.23 -26.77
CA GLY A 131 -7.24 -0.88 -27.95
C GLY A 131 -5.79 -1.30 -27.70
N LEU A 132 -5.56 -2.01 -26.59
CA LEU A 132 -4.25 -2.52 -26.22
C LEU A 132 -3.87 -3.70 -27.11
N ASP A 133 -2.66 -3.68 -27.68
CA ASP A 133 -2.13 -4.86 -28.35
C ASP A 133 -1.71 -5.96 -27.35
N GLU A 134 -1.49 -7.18 -27.84
CA GLU A 134 -1.13 -8.34 -27.00
C GLU A 134 0.15 -8.10 -26.17
N SER A 135 1.10 -7.34 -26.72
CA SER A 135 2.37 -7.04 -26.03
C SER A 135 2.14 -6.08 -24.86
N GLN A 136 1.31 -5.04 -25.05
CA GLN A 136 0.92 -4.10 -24.01
C GLN A 136 0.10 -4.79 -22.92
N GLN A 137 -0.85 -5.64 -23.30
CA GLN A 137 -1.65 -6.43 -22.36
C GLN A 137 -0.76 -7.30 -21.46
N THR A 138 0.19 -8.04 -22.05
CA THR A 138 1.13 -8.88 -21.31
C THR A 138 2.00 -8.07 -20.35
N GLN A 139 2.49 -6.90 -20.77
CA GLN A 139 3.28 -6.01 -19.91
C GLN A 139 2.45 -5.48 -18.73
N ILE A 140 1.22 -5.03 -18.99
CA ILE A 140 0.31 -4.51 -17.97
C ILE A 140 -0.09 -5.62 -16.97
N GLU A 141 -0.34 -6.84 -17.44
CA GLU A 141 -0.62 -8.00 -16.59
C GLU A 141 0.56 -8.32 -15.67
N SER A 142 1.78 -8.31 -16.20
CA SER A 142 3.00 -8.51 -15.42
C SER A 142 3.19 -7.44 -14.33
N ILE A 143 2.93 -6.17 -14.68
CA ILE A 143 2.96 -5.04 -13.72
C ILE A 143 1.91 -5.25 -12.62
N ALA A 144 0.69 -5.60 -13.00
CA ALA A 144 -0.40 -5.84 -12.06
C ALA A 144 -0.13 -7.04 -11.13
N SER A 145 0.41 -8.14 -11.67
CA SER A 145 0.81 -9.33 -10.90
C SER A 145 1.89 -8.99 -9.89
N THR A 146 2.90 -8.22 -10.29
CA THR A 146 3.98 -7.76 -9.39
C THR A 146 3.43 -6.90 -8.25
N ALA A 147 2.57 -5.92 -8.56
CA ALA A 147 1.95 -5.07 -7.54
C ALA A 147 1.06 -5.89 -6.58
N LYS A 148 0.29 -6.85 -7.12
CA LYS A 148 -0.53 -7.76 -6.31
C LYS A 148 0.31 -8.58 -5.32
N GLN A 149 1.44 -9.12 -5.76
CA GLN A 149 2.36 -9.87 -4.89
C GLN A 149 2.94 -8.98 -3.78
N ALA A 150 3.29 -7.72 -4.08
CA ALA A 150 3.80 -6.77 -3.10
C ALA A 150 2.73 -6.35 -2.06
N ILE A 151 1.48 -6.24 -2.50
CA ILE A 151 0.33 -5.82 -1.68
C ILE A 151 -0.18 -6.94 -0.77
N GLU A 152 -0.10 -8.19 -1.20
CA GLU A 152 -0.69 -9.33 -0.49
C GLU A 152 -0.36 -9.42 1.02
N PRO A 153 0.90 -9.28 1.48
CA PRO A 153 1.19 -9.29 2.92
C PRO A 153 0.49 -8.14 3.68
N GLN A 154 0.37 -6.96 3.06
CA GLN A 154 -0.30 -5.81 3.68
C GLN A 154 -1.81 -6.01 3.72
N ARG A 155 -2.38 -6.66 2.71
CA ARG A 155 -3.80 -7.07 2.69
C ARG A 155 -4.10 -8.01 3.85
N LEU A 156 -3.24 -9.00 4.10
CA LEU A 156 -3.37 -9.92 5.22
C LEU A 156 -3.22 -9.21 6.57
N ALA A 157 -2.26 -8.29 6.70
CA ALA A 157 -2.10 -7.48 7.91
C ALA A 157 -3.34 -6.61 8.19
N LEU A 158 -3.90 -5.99 7.15
CA LEU A 158 -5.12 -5.18 7.28
C LEU A 158 -6.35 -6.02 7.63
N GLN A 159 -6.44 -7.25 7.13
CA GLN A 159 -7.48 -8.20 7.53
C GLN A 159 -7.35 -8.56 9.01
N ALA A 160 -6.16 -8.93 9.47
CA ALA A 160 -5.91 -9.25 10.87
C ALA A 160 -6.26 -8.07 11.80
N ALA A 161 -5.84 -6.85 11.45
CA ALA A 161 -6.17 -5.64 12.22
C ALA A 161 -7.69 -5.39 12.31
N ARG A 162 -8.45 -5.65 11.24
CA ARG A 162 -9.92 -5.55 11.25
C ARG A 162 -10.57 -6.61 12.14
N ASP A 163 -10.00 -7.82 12.19
CA ASP A 163 -10.47 -8.88 13.07
C ASP A 163 -10.20 -8.53 14.54
N GLU A 164 -9.01 -8.00 14.86
CA GLU A 164 -8.65 -7.50 16.19
C GLU A 164 -9.58 -6.40 16.68
N ILE A 165 -9.88 -5.41 15.83
CA ILE A 165 -10.85 -4.34 16.14
C ILE A 165 -12.23 -4.92 16.43
N ARG A 166 -12.69 -5.87 15.61
CA ARG A 166 -13.99 -6.52 15.79
C ARG A 166 -14.06 -7.27 17.12
N ASP A 167 -12.99 -7.96 17.48
CA ASP A 167 -12.90 -8.71 18.74
C ASP A 167 -12.81 -7.78 19.95
N ALA A 168 -12.05 -6.67 19.87
CA ALA A 168 -11.98 -5.64 20.91
C ALA A 168 -13.35 -4.99 21.17
N ILE A 169 -14.11 -4.68 20.11
CA ILE A 169 -15.48 -4.17 20.24
C ILE A 169 -16.38 -5.21 20.91
N ARG A 170 -16.30 -6.48 20.49
CA ARG A 170 -17.13 -7.56 21.05
C ARG A 170 -16.80 -7.85 22.52
N SER A 171 -15.56 -7.67 22.94
CA SER A 171 -15.12 -7.90 24.32
C SER A 171 -15.43 -6.73 25.27
N GLY A 172 -15.88 -5.59 24.73
CA GLY A 172 -16.09 -4.36 25.52
C GLY A 172 -14.78 -3.68 25.90
N ALA A 173 -13.75 -3.77 25.06
CA ALA A 173 -12.49 -3.06 25.26
C ALA A 173 -12.72 -1.54 25.38
N PRO A 174 -11.87 -0.82 26.14
CA PRO A 174 -11.99 0.63 26.26
C PRO A 174 -11.82 1.31 24.90
N GLU A 175 -12.49 2.46 24.70
CA GLU A 175 -12.45 3.21 23.44
C GLU A 175 -11.02 3.54 22.98
N SER A 176 -10.13 3.84 23.93
CA SER A 176 -8.72 4.13 23.64
C SER A 176 -7.99 2.96 22.98
N GLU A 177 -8.32 1.72 23.34
CA GLU A 177 -7.73 0.52 22.75
C GLU A 177 -8.24 0.31 21.33
N VAL A 178 -9.55 0.44 21.12
CA VAL A 178 -10.17 0.35 19.79
C VAL A 178 -9.60 1.43 18.87
N ARG A 179 -9.40 2.66 19.37
CA ARG A 179 -8.78 3.76 18.63
C ARG A 179 -7.33 3.45 18.25
N ALA A 180 -6.53 2.94 19.17
CA ALA A 180 -5.14 2.57 18.88
C ALA A 180 -5.05 1.47 17.80
N LEU A 181 -5.92 0.46 17.86
CA LEU A 181 -6.01 -0.59 16.82
C LEU A 181 -6.44 0.00 15.47
N ALA A 182 -7.35 0.96 15.45
CA ALA A 182 -7.77 1.64 14.23
C ALA A 182 -6.62 2.45 13.60
N GLU A 183 -5.86 3.19 14.41
CA GLU A 183 -4.70 3.96 13.95
C GLU A 183 -3.60 3.06 13.36
N ALA A 184 -3.43 1.84 13.90
CA ALA A 184 -2.48 0.86 13.38
C ALA A 184 -2.77 0.41 11.93
N GLN A 185 -4.00 0.60 11.42
CA GLN A 185 -4.32 0.30 10.02
C GLN A 185 -3.69 1.28 9.03
N ALA A 186 -3.27 2.47 9.46
CA ALA A 186 -2.78 3.52 8.55
C ALA A 186 -1.54 3.07 7.76
N ALA A 187 -0.60 2.38 8.41
CA ALA A 187 0.64 1.93 7.79
C ALA A 187 0.42 0.94 6.62
N PRO A 188 -0.29 -0.20 6.79
CA PRO A 188 -0.54 -1.12 5.67
C PRO A 188 -1.37 -0.45 4.56
N ILE A 189 -2.33 0.42 4.89
CA ILE A 189 -3.09 1.18 3.89
C ILE A 189 -2.14 2.05 3.05
N ALA A 190 -1.22 2.78 3.68
CA ALA A 190 -0.27 3.64 2.97
C ALA A 190 0.63 2.84 2.02
N VAL A 191 1.11 1.66 2.44
CA VAL A 191 1.92 0.78 1.58
C VAL A 191 1.11 0.28 0.39
N ILE A 192 -0.14 -0.16 0.62
CA ILE A 192 -1.03 -0.61 -0.44
C ILE A 192 -1.24 0.50 -1.48
N LEU A 193 -1.56 1.72 -1.04
CA LEU A 193 -1.76 2.85 -1.94
C LEU A 193 -0.49 3.20 -2.72
N GLY A 194 0.68 3.12 -2.08
CA GLY A 194 1.97 3.31 -2.72
C GLY A 194 2.22 2.31 -3.85
N GLU A 195 2.05 1.01 -3.58
CA GLU A 195 2.25 -0.05 -4.57
C GLU A 195 1.25 0.04 -5.74
N VAL A 196 -0.02 0.35 -5.45
CA VAL A 196 -1.03 0.60 -6.49
C VAL A 196 -0.63 1.79 -7.36
N ALA A 197 -0.19 2.90 -6.76
CA ALA A 197 0.24 4.09 -7.50
C ALA A 197 1.47 3.82 -8.39
N VAL A 198 2.44 3.05 -7.89
CA VAL A 198 3.63 2.64 -8.66
C VAL A 198 3.24 1.73 -9.81
N GLY A 199 2.39 0.72 -9.57
CA GLY A 199 1.87 -0.17 -10.60
C GLY A 199 1.12 0.61 -11.69
N LEU A 200 0.26 1.55 -11.29
CA LEU A 200 -0.47 2.41 -12.21
C LEU A 200 0.42 3.30 -13.07
N SER A 201 1.42 3.94 -12.45
CA SER A 201 2.40 4.77 -13.15
C SER A 201 3.14 3.97 -14.22
N ARG A 202 3.58 2.74 -13.88
CA ARG A 202 4.24 1.83 -14.82
C ARG A 202 3.31 1.38 -15.95
N ALA A 203 2.06 1.01 -15.64
CA ALA A 203 1.09 0.60 -16.65
C ALA A 203 0.76 1.75 -17.62
N TYR A 204 0.64 2.98 -17.11
CA TYR A 204 0.40 4.18 -17.93
C TYR A 204 1.56 4.46 -18.90
N ALA A 205 2.80 4.18 -18.48
CA ALA A 205 3.99 4.33 -19.33
C ALA A 205 4.06 3.32 -20.50
N VAL A 206 3.31 2.22 -20.46
CA VAL A 206 3.20 1.24 -21.56
C VAL A 206 2.27 1.74 -22.68
N LEU A 207 1.37 2.67 -22.36
CA LEU A 207 0.38 3.19 -23.29
C LEU A 207 0.98 4.20 -24.28
N THR A 208 0.46 4.23 -25.50
CA THR A 208 0.77 5.31 -26.46
C THR A 208 0.17 6.64 -25.99
N PRO A 209 0.65 7.80 -26.48
CA PRO A 209 0.07 9.10 -26.13
C PRO A 209 -1.44 9.19 -26.39
N GLU A 210 -1.93 8.58 -27.46
CA GLU A 210 -3.35 8.55 -27.82
C GLU A 210 -4.16 7.66 -26.88
N GLN A 211 -3.59 6.54 -26.44
CA GLN A 211 -4.21 5.65 -25.45
C GLN A 211 -4.22 6.29 -24.06
N GLN A 212 -3.15 7.00 -23.68
CA GLN A 212 -3.07 7.79 -22.45
C GLN A 212 -4.18 8.84 -22.37
N GLN A 213 -4.39 9.59 -23.47
CA GLN A 213 -5.47 10.58 -23.53
C GLN A 213 -6.85 9.92 -23.38
N ARG A 214 -7.08 8.79 -24.05
CA ARG A 214 -8.32 8.00 -23.87
C ARG A 214 -8.50 7.51 -22.44
N ALA A 215 -7.43 7.07 -21.77
CA ALA A 215 -7.47 6.66 -20.38
C ALA A 215 -7.92 7.81 -19.44
N ILE A 216 -7.45 9.03 -19.69
CA ILE A 216 -7.88 10.24 -18.96
C ILE A 216 -9.39 10.48 -19.19
N GLU A 217 -9.86 10.43 -20.43
CA GLU A 217 -11.29 10.66 -20.74
C GLU A 217 -12.22 9.62 -20.09
N ILE A 218 -11.79 8.36 -20.07
CA ILE A 218 -12.49 7.27 -19.39
C ILE A 218 -12.55 7.56 -17.90
N HIS A 219 -11.42 7.95 -17.29
CA HIS A 219 -11.35 8.31 -15.88
C HIS A 219 -12.29 9.47 -15.53
N ASP A 220 -12.25 10.57 -16.29
CA ASP A 220 -13.12 11.73 -16.09
C ASP A 220 -14.61 11.37 -16.20
N ARG A 221 -14.95 10.46 -17.12
CA ARG A 221 -16.32 9.95 -17.26
C ARG A 221 -16.76 9.15 -16.03
N PHE A 222 -15.87 8.33 -15.48
CA PHE A 222 -16.12 7.59 -14.25
C PHE A 222 -16.34 8.52 -13.06
N GLU A 223 -15.49 9.53 -12.90
CA GLU A 223 -15.60 10.52 -11.83
C GLU A 223 -16.90 11.32 -11.92
N LYS A 224 -17.28 11.78 -13.12
CA LYS A 224 -18.57 12.47 -13.33
C LYS A 224 -19.77 11.59 -12.97
N ARG A 225 -19.75 10.31 -13.36
CA ARG A 225 -20.81 9.36 -12.99
C ARG A 225 -20.89 9.18 -11.47
N ARG A 226 -19.74 9.03 -10.81
CA ARG A 226 -19.65 8.91 -9.35
C ARG A 226 -20.24 10.13 -8.65
N GLN A 227 -19.92 11.33 -9.13
CA GLN A 227 -20.47 12.59 -8.60
C GLN A 227 -21.98 12.71 -8.82
N SER A 228 -22.51 12.24 -9.95
CA SER A 228 -23.95 12.30 -10.23
C SER A 228 -24.82 11.35 -9.38
N GLN A 229 -24.21 10.43 -8.65
CA GLN A 229 -24.90 9.48 -7.78
C GLN A 229 -24.88 9.88 -6.30
N GLN A 230 -24.22 11.01 -5.96
CA GLN A 230 -24.19 11.59 -4.62
C GLN A 230 -25.26 12.68 -4.49
#